data_AF-A0A956HSA6-F1
#
_entry.id   AF-A0A956HSA6-F1
#
_cell.length_a   1.000
_cell.length_b   1.000
_cell.length_c   1.000
_cell.angle_alpha   90.00
_cell.angle_beta   90.00
_cell.angle_gamma   90.00
#
_symmetry.space_group_name_H-M   'P 1'
#
loop_
_entity.id
_entity.type
_entity.pdbx_description
1 polymer ?
#
loop_
_entity_poly.entity_id
_entity_poly.type
_entity_poly.pdbx_seq_one_letter_code
_entity_poly.pdbx_strand_id
1 'polypeptide(L)'
;MGTGGEHWLWRLSARDWLAAAENELKQGRSNLGARRTAVTFARRAAGMALNGALVAQADQGWASSRCETAWGRSYMDHLRTLADAADGSVEAREPFAEDDCLRCRELLAIPVMPPQGLVQLSAGRDQAASRALELAELIVHACAARIQP
;
A
#
# COMPACT_ATOMS: atom_id res chain seq x y z
N MET A 1 -21.23 -4.21 27.68
CA MET A 1 -21.23 -4.82 26.34
C MET A 1 -20.91 -3.72 25.35
N GLY A 2 -19.64 -3.60 24.95
CA GLY A 2 -19.24 -2.62 23.95
C GLY A 2 -19.86 -3.00 22.60
N THR A 3 -20.48 -2.03 21.94
CA THR A 3 -20.98 -2.14 20.56
C THR A 3 -19.78 -2.33 19.64
N GLY A 4 -19.34 -3.57 19.47
CA GLY A 4 -18.22 -3.96 18.63
C GLY A 4 -18.60 -3.77 17.17
N GLY A 5 -18.38 -2.55 16.65
CA GLY A 5 -18.35 -2.36 15.21
C GLY A 5 -17.31 -3.31 14.63
N GLU A 6 -17.69 -4.03 13.58
CA GLU A 6 -16.80 -4.90 12.83
C GLU A 6 -15.54 -4.12 12.43
N HIS A 7 -14.36 -4.67 12.74
CA HIS A 7 -13.09 -3.97 12.48
C HIS A 7 -12.98 -3.66 10.98
N TRP A 8 -12.57 -2.43 10.64
CA TRP A 8 -12.66 -1.88 9.28
C TRP A 8 -11.97 -2.72 8.19
N LEU A 9 -10.95 -3.50 8.57
CA LEU A 9 -10.24 -4.42 7.68
C LEU A 9 -11.19 -5.45 7.06
N TRP A 10 -12.18 -5.92 7.82
CA TRP A 10 -13.11 -6.99 7.46
C TRP A 10 -14.31 -6.50 6.63
N ARG A 11 -14.43 -5.19 6.39
CA ARG A 11 -15.56 -4.61 5.65
C ARG A 11 -15.62 -5.02 4.17
N LEU A 12 -14.54 -5.61 3.63
CA LEU A 12 -14.40 -6.07 2.26
C LEU A 12 -13.65 -7.40 2.27
N SER A 13 -13.96 -8.28 1.30
CA SER A 13 -13.18 -9.49 1.08
C SER A 13 -11.76 -9.16 0.57
N ALA A 14 -10.85 -10.12 0.63
CA ALA A 14 -9.50 -9.96 0.07
C ALA A 14 -9.52 -9.52 -1.41
N ARG A 15 -10.42 -10.10 -2.20
CA ARG A 15 -10.61 -9.78 -3.63
C ARG A 15 -11.21 -8.41 -3.84
N ASP A 16 -12.15 -7.99 -3.01
CA ASP A 16 -12.76 -6.65 -3.12
C ASP A 16 -11.76 -5.55 -2.75
N TRP A 17 -10.88 -5.80 -1.77
CA TRP A 17 -9.75 -4.92 -1.48
C TRP A 17 -8.79 -4.80 -2.66
N LEU A 18 -8.48 -5.92 -3.32
CA LEU A 18 -7.63 -5.92 -4.51
C LEU A 18 -8.27 -5.16 -5.69
N ALA A 19 -9.55 -5.40 -5.97
CA ALA A 19 -10.28 -4.68 -7.01
C ALA A 19 -10.35 -3.17 -6.73
N ALA A 20 -10.50 -2.78 -5.46
CA ALA A 20 -10.43 -1.37 -5.06
C ALA A 20 -9.03 -0.79 -5.32
N ALA A 21 -7.96 -1.53 -5.02
CA ALA A 21 -6.59 -1.12 -5.30
C ALA A 21 -6.33 -0.90 -6.80
N GLU A 22 -6.80 -1.80 -7.64
CA GLU A 22 -6.71 -1.69 -9.11
C GLU A 22 -7.45 -0.45 -9.64
N ASN A 23 -8.63 -0.15 -9.08
CA ASN A 23 -9.37 1.06 -9.42
C ASN A 23 -8.58 2.32 -9.03
N GLU A 24 -7.96 2.36 -7.84
CA GLU A 24 -7.11 3.48 -7.43
C GLU A 24 -5.90 3.66 -8.38
N LEU A 25 -5.26 2.57 -8.85
CA LEU A 25 -4.21 2.66 -9.90
C LEU A 25 -4.74 3.27 -11.20
N LYS A 26 -5.94 2.85 -11.65
CA LYS A 26 -6.57 3.42 -12.85
C LYS A 26 -6.84 4.92 -12.68
N GLN A 27 -7.33 5.34 -11.52
CA GLN A 27 -7.55 6.75 -11.22
C GLN A 27 -6.25 7.54 -11.17
N GLY A 28 -5.20 6.98 -10.56
CA GLY A 28 -3.88 7.58 -10.51
C GLY A 28 -3.27 7.79 -11.89
N ARG A 29 -3.32 6.77 -12.77
CA ARG A 29 -2.88 6.87 -14.17
C ARG A 29 -3.64 7.92 -14.95
N SER A 30 -4.95 8.04 -14.73
CA SER A 30 -5.78 9.07 -15.36
C SER A 30 -5.44 10.51 -14.90
N ASN A 31 -4.70 10.64 -13.80
CA ASN A 31 -4.30 11.91 -13.19
C ASN A 31 -2.77 12.10 -13.18
N LEU A 32 -2.04 11.47 -14.10
CA LEU A 32 -0.57 11.46 -14.10
C LEU A 32 0.05 12.88 -14.08
N GLY A 33 -0.55 13.81 -14.84
CA GLY A 33 -0.11 15.21 -14.89
C GLY A 33 -0.37 16.03 -13.60
N ALA A 34 -1.08 15.46 -12.63
CA ALA A 34 -1.37 16.05 -11.34
C ALA A 34 -0.67 15.26 -10.22
N ARG A 35 0.63 15.50 -10.04
CA ARG A 35 1.51 14.78 -9.09
C ARG A 35 0.85 14.47 -7.75
N ARG A 36 0.30 15.47 -7.06
CA ARG A 36 -0.35 15.31 -5.75
C ARG A 36 -1.44 14.23 -5.80
N THR A 37 -2.29 14.30 -6.81
CA THR A 37 -3.41 13.39 -7.03
C THR A 37 -2.90 11.99 -7.36
N ALA A 38 -1.99 11.86 -8.33
CA ALA A 38 -1.41 10.56 -8.73
C ALA A 38 -0.68 9.84 -7.58
N VAL A 39 0.15 10.54 -6.80
CA VAL A 39 0.86 9.95 -5.65
C VAL A 39 -0.12 9.54 -4.55
N THR A 40 -1.20 10.29 -4.35
CA THR A 40 -2.26 9.92 -3.39
C THR A 40 -2.95 8.63 -3.82
N PHE A 41 -3.34 8.52 -5.09
CA PHE A 41 -3.91 7.30 -5.66
C PHE A 41 -2.95 6.11 -5.56
N ALA A 42 -1.66 6.30 -5.85
CA ALA A 42 -0.65 5.25 -5.71
C ALA A 42 -0.55 4.70 -4.28
N ARG A 43 -0.51 5.58 -3.27
CA ARG A 43 -0.47 5.16 -1.85
C ARG A 43 -1.76 4.45 -1.43
N ARG A 44 -2.91 4.93 -1.89
CA ARG A 44 -4.20 4.27 -1.63
C ARG A 44 -4.24 2.88 -2.24
N ALA A 45 -3.82 2.74 -3.50
CA ALA A 45 -3.75 1.45 -4.17
C ALA A 45 -2.86 0.45 -3.40
N ALA A 46 -1.63 0.84 -3.08
CA ALA A 46 -0.70 -0.01 -2.35
C ALA A 46 -1.27 -0.44 -0.98
N GLY A 47 -1.84 0.50 -0.22
CA GLY A 47 -2.44 0.19 1.08
C GLY A 47 -3.68 -0.69 0.99
N MET A 48 -4.54 -0.50 -0.02
CA MET A 48 -5.70 -1.38 -0.25
C MET A 48 -5.26 -2.79 -0.61
N ALA A 49 -4.21 -2.95 -1.42
CA ALA A 49 -3.67 -4.26 -1.75
C ALA A 49 -3.11 -4.98 -0.52
N LEU A 50 -2.40 -4.26 0.37
CA LEU A 50 -1.93 -4.81 1.65
C LEU A 50 -3.10 -5.27 2.53
N ASN A 51 -4.22 -4.54 2.57
CA ASN A 51 -5.42 -5.00 3.27
C ASN A 51 -5.92 -6.34 2.72
N GLY A 52 -5.99 -6.45 1.39
CA GLY A 52 -6.40 -7.69 0.73
C GLY A 52 -5.49 -8.87 1.09
N ALA A 53 -4.18 -8.65 1.12
CA ALA A 53 -3.21 -9.67 1.54
C ALA A 53 -3.41 -10.10 3.00
N LEU A 54 -3.66 -9.16 3.92
CA LEU A 54 -3.92 -9.49 5.33
C LEU A 54 -5.22 -10.26 5.52
N VAL A 55 -6.28 -9.90 4.79
CA VAL A 55 -7.55 -10.66 4.81
C VAL A 55 -7.33 -12.07 4.29
N ALA A 56 -6.58 -12.24 3.20
CA ALA A 56 -6.25 -13.57 2.67
C ALA A 56 -5.42 -14.41 3.66
N GLN A 57 -4.53 -13.80 4.44
CA GLN A 57 -3.81 -14.53 5.50
C GLN A 57 -4.74 -14.99 6.61
N ALA A 58 -5.70 -14.16 7.02
CA ALA A 58 -6.70 -14.56 8.00
C ALA A 58 -7.53 -15.75 7.49
N ASP A 59 -7.92 -15.73 6.21
CA ASP A 59 -8.60 -16.86 5.56
C ASP A 59 -7.72 -18.14 5.52
N GLN A 60 -6.39 -17.98 5.50
CA GLN A 60 -5.40 -19.06 5.56
C GLN A 60 -5.05 -19.51 7.00
N GLY A 61 -5.75 -18.98 8.02
CA GLY A 61 -5.62 -19.41 9.41
C GLY A 61 -4.82 -18.49 10.32
N TRP A 62 -4.41 -17.30 9.86
CA TRP A 62 -3.87 -16.29 10.77
C TRP A 62 -4.90 -15.80 11.77
N ALA A 63 -4.47 -15.56 13.00
CA ALA A 63 -5.32 -14.94 14.01
C ALA A 63 -5.75 -13.53 13.56
N SER A 64 -7.07 -13.26 13.56
CA SER A 64 -7.61 -11.94 13.21
C SER A 64 -6.99 -10.82 14.04
N SER A 65 -6.71 -11.06 15.32
CA SER A 65 -6.04 -10.10 16.21
C SER A 65 -4.63 -9.70 15.72
N ARG A 66 -3.90 -10.60 15.07
CA ARG A 66 -2.59 -10.29 14.45
C ARG A 66 -2.77 -9.34 13.27
N CYS A 67 -3.79 -9.57 12.44
CA CYS A 67 -4.11 -8.72 11.29
C CYS A 67 -4.62 -7.32 11.72
N GLU A 68 -5.33 -7.24 12.84
CA GLU A 68 -5.90 -5.98 13.36
C GLU A 68 -4.88 -5.10 14.10
N THR A 69 -3.95 -5.70 14.85
CA THR A 69 -3.13 -4.94 15.81
C THR A 69 -1.70 -4.69 15.35
N ALA A 70 -1.10 -5.62 14.59
CA ALA A 70 0.31 -5.51 14.21
C ALA A 70 0.55 -4.47 13.10
N TRP A 71 -0.50 -4.10 12.36
CA TRP A 71 -0.37 -3.32 11.12
C TRP A 71 -0.86 -1.88 11.24
N GLY A 72 -1.57 -1.53 12.33
CA GLY A 72 -2.09 -0.19 12.58
C GLY A 72 -3.59 -0.05 12.28
N ARG A 73 -4.10 1.19 12.18
CA ARG A 73 -5.55 1.48 12.14
C ARG A 73 -6.02 2.06 10.80
N SER A 74 -5.15 2.05 9.79
CA SER A 74 -5.47 2.53 8.45
C SER A 74 -4.55 1.86 7.42
N TYR A 75 -4.96 1.88 6.15
CA TYR A 75 -4.11 1.40 5.04
C TYR A 75 -2.77 2.15 4.95
N MET A 76 -2.72 3.42 5.41
CA MET A 76 -1.47 4.19 5.47
C MET A 76 -0.55 3.69 6.59
N ASP A 77 -1.12 3.21 7.70
CA ASP A 77 -0.32 2.62 8.77
C ASP A 77 0.29 1.31 8.31
N HIS A 78 -0.45 0.49 7.55
CA HIS A 78 0.08 -0.76 6.98
C HIS A 78 1.31 -0.50 6.09
N LEU A 79 1.26 0.55 5.25
CA LEU A 79 2.39 0.97 4.42
C LEU A 79 3.59 1.42 5.25
N ARG A 80 3.37 2.16 6.35
CA ARG A 80 4.44 2.63 7.24
C ARG A 80 5.06 1.47 8.00
N THR A 81 4.24 0.61 8.60
CA THR A 81 4.70 -0.60 9.29
C THR A 81 5.61 -1.42 8.39
N LEU A 82 5.21 -1.63 7.13
CA LEU A 82 6.02 -2.40 6.19
C LEU A 82 7.29 -1.66 5.74
N ALA A 83 7.22 -0.34 5.55
CA ALA A 83 8.40 0.48 5.24
C ALA A 83 9.43 0.50 6.38
N ASP A 84 8.97 0.54 7.63
CA ASP A 84 9.81 0.52 8.82
C ASP A 84 10.43 -0.87 9.03
N ALA A 85 9.70 -1.92 8.67
CA ALA A 85 10.19 -3.31 8.73
C ALA A 85 11.27 -3.66 7.70
N ALA A 86 11.63 -2.77 6.76
CA ALA A 86 12.70 -3.05 5.80
C ALA A 86 14.09 -3.20 6.45
N ASP A 87 14.33 -2.55 7.59
CA ASP A 87 15.56 -2.74 8.38
C ASP A 87 15.33 -3.65 9.61
N GLY A 88 14.13 -4.25 9.71
CA GLY A 88 13.67 -5.02 10.86
C GLY A 88 13.92 -6.53 10.74
N SER A 89 13.44 -7.28 11.74
CA SER A 89 13.49 -8.75 11.70
C SER A 89 12.44 -9.33 10.75
N VAL A 90 12.60 -10.60 10.37
CA VAL A 90 11.66 -11.29 9.46
C VAL A 90 10.24 -11.32 10.05
N GLU A 91 10.12 -11.49 11.36
CA GLU A 91 8.85 -11.51 12.08
C GLU A 91 8.08 -10.18 11.98
N ALA A 92 8.81 -9.06 11.86
CA ALA A 92 8.21 -7.73 11.72
C ALA A 92 7.61 -7.49 10.33
N ARG A 93 8.04 -8.24 9.31
CA ARG A 93 7.57 -8.11 7.91
C ARG A 93 6.72 -9.26 7.41
N GLU A 94 6.72 -10.42 8.07
CA GLU A 94 5.91 -11.57 7.68
C GLU A 94 4.43 -11.16 7.49
N PRO A 95 3.74 -11.54 6.40
CA PRO A 95 4.12 -12.50 5.35
C PRO A 95 4.81 -11.85 4.12
N PHE A 96 5.19 -10.59 4.22
CA PHE A 96 5.73 -9.81 3.11
C PHE A 96 7.24 -10.02 2.95
N ALA A 97 7.71 -9.91 1.71
CA ALA A 97 9.12 -10.05 1.39
C ALA A 97 9.85 -8.73 1.68
N GLU A 98 11.18 -8.80 1.80
CA GLU A 98 12.03 -7.61 1.95
C GLU A 98 11.79 -6.57 0.85
N ASP A 99 11.66 -7.04 -0.39
CA ASP A 99 11.37 -6.20 -1.54
C ASP A 99 10.04 -5.43 -1.38
N ASP A 100 9.04 -6.03 -0.73
CA ASP A 100 7.76 -5.37 -0.48
C ASP A 100 7.96 -4.21 0.51
N CYS A 101 8.77 -4.42 1.56
CA CYS A 101 9.17 -3.36 2.51
C CYS A 101 9.92 -2.22 1.82
N LEU A 102 10.90 -2.55 0.98
CA LEU A 102 11.70 -1.54 0.25
C LEU A 102 10.83 -0.73 -0.71
N ARG A 103 9.87 -1.37 -1.42
CA ARG A 103 8.92 -0.67 -2.30
C ARG A 103 8.01 0.27 -1.51
N CYS A 104 7.50 -0.16 -0.35
CA CYS A 104 6.69 0.69 0.53
C CYS A 104 7.48 1.91 1.02
N ARG A 105 8.73 1.69 1.44
CA ARG A 105 9.64 2.77 1.86
C ARG A 105 9.89 3.76 0.74
N GLU A 106 10.20 3.28 -0.46
CA GLU A 106 10.44 4.13 -1.63
C GLU A 106 9.17 4.92 -2.01
N LEU A 107 7.99 4.28 -2.01
CA LEU A 107 6.72 4.93 -2.31
C LEU A 107 6.39 6.06 -1.31
N LEU A 108 6.67 5.83 -0.03
CA LEU A 108 6.48 6.84 1.03
C LEU A 108 7.51 7.98 0.93
N ALA A 109 8.72 7.70 0.47
CA ALA A 109 9.77 8.69 0.25
C ALA A 109 9.45 9.65 -0.91
N ILE A 110 8.61 9.25 -1.88
CA ILE A 110 8.19 10.14 -2.97
C ILE A 110 7.37 11.31 -2.41
N PRO A 111 7.83 12.56 -2.57
CA PRO A 111 7.11 13.72 -2.08
C PRO A 111 5.78 13.90 -2.83
N VAL A 112 4.68 14.11 -2.09
CA VAL A 112 3.37 14.40 -2.68
C VAL A 112 3.39 15.77 -3.39
N MET A 113 4.11 16.73 -2.82
CA MET A 113 4.34 18.05 -3.39
C MET A 113 5.76 18.15 -3.94
N PRO A 114 5.97 18.87 -5.06
CA PRO A 114 7.33 19.21 -5.46
C PRO A 114 8.03 19.98 -4.33
N PRO A 115 9.33 19.71 -4.07
CA PRO A 115 10.08 20.46 -3.07
C PRO A 115 10.07 21.95 -3.41
N GLN A 116 9.96 22.80 -2.39
CA GLN A 116 10.10 24.24 -2.55
C GLN A 116 11.60 24.56 -2.69
N GLY A 117 12.06 24.88 -3.90
CA GLY A 117 13.48 25.12 -4.17
C GLY A 117 13.86 24.90 -5.64
N LEU A 118 15.15 25.04 -5.97
CA LEU A 118 15.68 24.88 -7.33
C LEU A 118 15.22 23.55 -7.95
N VAL A 119 14.49 23.67 -9.06
CA VAL A 119 13.98 22.53 -9.84
C VAL A 119 15.17 21.87 -10.53
N GLN A 120 15.43 20.59 -10.24
CA GLN A 120 16.30 19.79 -11.10
C GLN A 120 15.64 19.64 -12.48
N LEU A 121 16.24 20.25 -13.50
CA LEU A 121 15.73 20.31 -14.87
C LEU A 121 15.78 18.97 -15.63
N SER A 122 16.41 17.93 -15.07
CA SER A 122 16.59 16.63 -15.73
C SER A 122 15.49 15.61 -15.42
N ALA A 123 14.64 15.84 -14.41
CA ALA A 123 13.51 14.98 -14.11
C ALA A 123 12.32 15.36 -14.99
N GLY A 124 11.78 14.41 -15.76
CA GLY A 124 10.55 14.62 -16.53
C GLY A 124 9.41 15.12 -15.63
N ARG A 125 8.55 15.99 -16.16
CA ARG A 125 7.45 16.67 -15.43
C ARG A 125 6.65 15.72 -14.52
N ASP A 126 6.42 14.49 -15.00
CA ASP A 126 5.57 13.51 -14.32
C ASP A 126 6.36 12.34 -13.71
N GLN A 127 7.70 12.39 -13.70
CA GLN A 127 8.56 11.27 -13.29
C GLN A 127 8.21 10.74 -11.89
N ALA A 128 7.99 11.63 -10.92
CA ALA A 128 7.64 11.22 -9.57
C ALA A 128 6.25 10.57 -9.48
N ALA A 129 5.30 11.03 -10.31
CA ALA A 129 3.97 10.45 -10.38
C ALA A 129 4.02 9.05 -11.03
N SER A 130 4.76 8.92 -12.14
CA SER A 130 5.00 7.63 -12.81
C SER A 130 5.67 6.65 -11.85
N ARG A 131 6.74 7.07 -11.18
CA ARG A 131 7.47 6.22 -10.23
C ARG A 131 6.60 5.75 -9.08
N ALA A 132 5.75 6.62 -8.53
CA ALA A 132 4.82 6.25 -7.48
C ALA A 132 3.82 5.19 -7.96
N LEU A 133 3.29 5.33 -9.17
CA LEU A 133 2.34 4.37 -9.75
C LEU A 133 3.02 3.03 -10.08
N GLU A 134 4.24 3.03 -10.60
CA GLU A 134 5.04 1.82 -10.84
C GLU A 134 5.28 1.05 -9.53
N LEU A 135 5.71 1.73 -8.46
CA LEU A 135 5.91 1.11 -7.16
C LEU A 135 4.61 0.54 -6.59
N ALA A 136 3.53 1.30 -6.67
CA ALA A 136 2.22 0.83 -6.22
C ALA A 136 1.75 -0.39 -7.01
N GLU A 137 1.98 -0.42 -8.32
CA GLU A 137 1.67 -1.56 -9.18
C GLU A 137 2.48 -2.80 -8.81
N LEU A 138 3.77 -2.67 -8.52
CA LEU A 138 4.59 -3.78 -8.03
C LEU A 138 4.08 -4.33 -6.69
N ILE A 139 3.70 -3.45 -5.76
CA ILE A 139 3.11 -3.85 -4.46
C ILE A 139 1.77 -4.57 -4.67
N VAL A 140 0.91 -4.03 -5.55
CA VAL A 140 -0.39 -4.62 -5.87
C VAL A 140 -0.24 -6.02 -6.46
N HIS A 141 0.67 -6.20 -7.42
CA HIS A 141 0.96 -7.52 -8.00
C HIS A 141 1.49 -8.51 -6.95
N ALA A 142 2.39 -8.08 -6.07
CA ALA A 142 2.89 -8.92 -4.99
C ALA A 142 1.77 -9.35 -4.03
N CYS A 143 0.84 -8.45 -3.69
CA CYS A 143 -0.32 -8.78 -2.87
C CYS A 143 -1.30 -9.70 -3.58
N ALA A 144 -1.57 -9.47 -4.87
CA ALA A 144 -2.46 -10.30 -5.68
C ALA A 144 -2.01 -11.77 -5.70
N ALA A 145 -0.71 -12.02 -5.79
CA ALA A 145 -0.14 -13.37 -5.75
C ALA A 145 -0.44 -14.13 -4.44
N ARG A 146 -0.76 -13.42 -3.35
CA ARG A 146 -1.07 -13.99 -2.03
C ARG A 146 -2.58 -14.19 -1.79
N ILE A 147 -3.42 -13.61 -2.65
CA ILE A 147 -4.88 -13.68 -2.57
C ILE A 147 -5.43 -14.84 -3.42
N GLN A 148 -4.59 -15.49 -4.24
CA GLN A 148 -4.99 -16.66 -5.02
C GLN A 148 -5.19 -17.89 -4.12
N PRO A 149 -6.21 -18.72 -4.40
CA PRO A 149 -6.58 -19.88 -3.60
C PRO A 149 -5.55 -21.01 -3.62
#